data_AF-A0A9D8BR88-F1
#
_entry.id   AF-A0A9D8BR88-F1
#
_cell.length_a   1.000
_cell.length_b   1.000
_cell.length_c   1.000
_cell.angle_alpha   90.00
_cell.angle_beta   90.00
_cell.angle_gamma   90.00
#
_symmetry.space_group_name_H-M   'P 1'
#
loop_
_entity.id
_entity.type
_entity.pdbx_description
1 polymer ?
#
loop_
_entity_poly.entity_id
_entity_poly.type
_entity_poly.pdbx_seq_one_letter_code
_entity_poly.pdbx_strand_id
1 'polypeptide(L)' 'MIKTNLYVVRQRRLVRAMRGNRLDALLVWDRANTRYLSGFEGSASVIYLTARRGYFLTDFRYITV' A
#
# COMPACT_ATOMS: atom_id res chain seq x y z
N MET A 1 16.76 3.61 19.84
CA MET A 1 16.20 4.24 18.62
C MET A 1 15.28 3.23 17.92
N ILE A 2 13.96 3.40 18.00
CA ILE A 2 13.00 2.52 17.32
C ILE A 2 13.09 2.83 15.81
N LYS A 3 13.64 1.90 15.01
CA LYS A 3 13.64 2.03 13.55
C LYS A 3 12.19 1.99 13.06
N THR A 4 11.64 3.15 12.70
CA THR A 4 10.29 3.22 12.14
C THR A 4 10.32 2.61 10.74
N ASN A 5 9.43 1.65 10.46
CA ASN A 5 9.31 1.01 9.15
C ASN A 5 8.92 2.07 8.07
N LEU A 6 9.77 2.26 7.06
CA LEU A 6 9.60 3.27 6.00
C LEU A 6 8.25 3.15 5.26
N TYR A 7 7.82 1.92 4.98
CA TYR A 7 6.58 1.65 4.26
C TYR A 7 5.36 2.06 5.09
N VAL A 8 5.39 1.80 6.40
CA VAL A 8 4.34 2.27 7.34
C VAL A 8 4.23 3.79 7.33
N VAL A 9 5.36 4.51 7.26
CA VAL A 9 5.34 5.98 7.17
C VAL A 9 4.69 6.45 5.86
N ARG A 10 5.05 5.84 4.73
CA ARG A 10 4.48 6.16 3.41
C ARG A 10 2.97 5.93 3.37
N GLN A 11 2.52 4.78 3.86
CA GLN A 11 1.10 4.43 3.96
C GLN A 11 0.33 5.43 4.83
N ARG A 12 0.87 5.83 5.99
CA ARG A 12 0.23 6.83 6.86
C ARG A 12 0.12 8.21 6.20
N ARG A 13 1.15 8.63 5.46
CA ARG A 13 1.12 9.89 4.69
C ARG A 13 0.04 9.85 3.61
N LEU A 14 -0.07 8.73 2.90
CA LEU A 14 -1.11 8.53 1.88
C LEU A 14 -2.53 8.57 2.49
N VAL A 15 -2.76 7.87 3.61
CA VAL A 15 -4.06 7.92 4.32
C VAL A 15 -4.40 9.35 4.79
N ARG A 16 -3.41 10.13 5.23
CA ARG A 16 -3.61 11.54 5.59
C ARG A 16 -4.03 12.37 4.38
N ALA A 17 -3.36 12.18 3.24
CA ALA A 17 -3.71 12.87 1.99
C ALA A 17 -5.12 12.50 1.51
N MET A 18 -5.51 11.23 1.60
CA MET A 18 -6.87 10.77 1.28
C MET A 18 -7.94 11.50 2.10
N ARG A 19 -7.73 11.61 3.42
CA ARG A 19 -8.65 12.35 4.31
C ARG A 19 -8.75 13.83 3.94
N GLY A 20 -7.62 14.47 3.63
CA GLY A 20 -7.59 15.87 3.19
C GLY A 20 -8.36 16.10 1.89
N ASN A 21 -8.42 15.09 1.02
CA ASN A 21 -9.14 15.12 -0.26
C ASN A 21 -10.54 14.50 -0.20
N ARG A 22 -11.06 14.15 1.00
CA ARG A 22 -12.37 13.50 1.18
C ARG A 22 -12.55 12.23 0.35
N LEU A 23 -11.49 11.43 0.22
CA LEU A 23 -11.52 10.15 -0.48
C LEU A 23 -11.80 9.01 0.49
N ASP A 24 -12.85 8.22 0.21
CA ASP A 24 -13.20 7.06 1.03
C ASP A 24 -12.22 5.89 0.82
N ALA A 25 -11.77 5.72 -0.42
CA ALA A 25 -10.87 4.66 -0.83
C ALA A 25 -9.96 5.05 -2.00
N LEU A 26 -8.88 4.28 -2.18
CA LEU A 26 -7.94 4.39 -3.28
C LEU A 26 -7.55 2.99 -3.76
N LEU A 27 -7.60 2.78 -5.08
CA LEU A 27 -7.05 1.61 -5.74
C LEU A 27 -5.72 1.99 -6.41
N VAL A 28 -4.65 1.27 -6.08
CA VAL A 28 -3.30 1.48 -6.63
C VAL A 28 -2.88 0.21 -7.35
N TRP A 29 -2.80 0.26 -8.68
CA TRP A 29 -2.44 -0.90 -9.52
C TRP A 29 -1.11 -0.72 -10.26
N ASP A 30 -0.56 0.50 -10.31
CA ASP A 30 0.74 0.74 -10.94
C ASP A 30 1.88 0.13 -10.11
N ARG A 31 2.76 -0.63 -10.78
CA ARG A 31 3.87 -1.37 -10.16
C ARG A 31 4.82 -0.46 -9.38
N ALA A 32 5.14 0.72 -9.89
CA ALA A 32 6.06 1.62 -9.20
C ALA A 32 5.44 2.11 -7.89
N ASN A 33 4.15 2.44 -7.92
CA ASN A 33 3.40 2.88 -6.75
C ASN A 33 3.17 1.77 -5.73
N THR A 34 2.81 0.56 -6.15
CA THR A 34 2.64 -0.57 -5.23
C THR A 34 3.96 -0.95 -4.55
N ARG A 35 5.08 -0.98 -5.29
CA ARG A 35 6.42 -1.20 -4.72
C ARG A 35 6.82 -0.07 -3.76
N TYR A 36 6.56 1.18 -4.10
CA TYR A 36 6.84 2.32 -3.22
C TYR A 36 6.11 2.19 -1.87
N LEU A 37 4.85 1.74 -1.87
CA LEU A 37 4.01 1.65 -0.68
C LEU A 37 4.20 0.38 0.16
N SER A 38 4.67 -0.71 -0.44
CA SER A 38 4.73 -2.03 0.22
C SER A 38 6.14 -2.63 0.32
N GLY A 39 7.05 -2.23 -0.56
CA GLY A 39 8.35 -2.91 -0.74
C GLY A 39 8.26 -4.22 -1.52
N PHE A 40 7.07 -4.64 -1.95
CA PHE A 40 6.90 -5.88 -2.72
C PHE A 40 7.47 -5.76 -4.14
N GLU A 41 8.26 -6.74 -4.55
CA GLU A 41 9.01 -6.70 -5.81
C GLU A 41 8.34 -7.46 -6.97
N GLY A 42 7.33 -8.28 -6.68
CA GLY A 42 6.58 -9.05 -7.68
C GLY A 42 5.80 -8.17 -8.66
N SER A 43 5.52 -8.69 -9.85
CA SER A 43 4.87 -7.91 -10.91
C SER A 43 3.35 -7.85 -10.79
N ALA A 44 2.72 -8.83 -10.13
CA ALA A 44 1.29 -8.82 -9.84
C ALA A 44 1.05 -8.22 -8.45
N SER A 45 0.74 -6.92 -8.38
CA SER A 45 0.41 -6.27 -7.11
C SER A 45 -0.66 -5.22 -7.28
N VAL A 46 -1.64 -5.23 -6.39
CA VAL A 46 -2.67 -4.20 -6.26
C VAL A 46 -2.83 -3.88 -4.79
N ILE A 47 -2.94 -2.59 -4.47
CA ILE A 47 -3.23 -2.11 -3.12
C ILE A 47 -4.61 -1.46 -3.14
N TYR A 48 -5.50 -1.92 -2.26
CA TYR A 48 -6.77 -1.28 -1.98
C TYR A 48 -6.72 -0.67 -0.58
N LEU A 49 -6.78 0.66 -0.50
CA LEU A 49 -6.70 1.41 0.74
C LEU A 49 -8.03 2.09 1.03
N THR A 50 -8.43 2.04 2.29
CA THR A 50 -9.54 2.80 2.86
C THR A 50 -9.02 3.59 4.06
N ALA A 51 -9.84 4.49 4.62
CA ALA A 51 -9.49 5.22 5.83
C ALA A 51 -9.24 4.33 7.07
N ARG A 52 -9.71 3.07 7.06
CA ARG A 52 -9.67 2.14 8.21
C ARG A 52 -8.78 0.93 8.00
N ARG A 53 -8.62 0.47 6.75
CA ARG A 53 -7.94 -0.78 6.41
C ARG A 53 -7.22 -0.65 5.07
N GLY A 54 -6.13 -1.39 4.93
CA GLY A 54 -5.44 -1.62 3.66
C GLY A 54 -5.44 -3.12 3.34
N TYR A 55 -5.60 -3.42 2.06
CA TYR A 55 -5.54 -4.76 1.51
C TYR A 55 -4.44 -4.80 0.46
N PHE A 56 -3.65 -5.87 0.48
CA PHE A 56 -2.65 -6.16 -0.53
C PHE A 56 -3.10 -7.39 -1.30
N LEU A 57 -3.27 -7.25 -2.61
CA LEU A 57 -3.70 -8.31 -3.50
C LEU A 57 -2.54 -8.66 -4.40
N THR A 58 -2.27 -9.95 -4.53
CA THR A 58 -1.26 -10.50 -5.42
C THR A 58 -1.72 -11.84 -5.98
N ASP A 59 -1.04 -12.28 -7.02
CA ASP A 59 -1.26 -13.58 -7.63
C ASP A 59 -0.68 -14.70 -6.74
N PHE A 60 -1.29 -15.89 -6.77
CA PHE A 60 -0.89 -17.02 -5.92
C PHE A 60 0.59 -17.41 -6.07
N ARG A 61 1.22 -17.12 -7.21
CA ARG A 61 2.64 -17.38 -7.46
C ARG A 61 3.57 -16.68 -6.47
N TYR A 62 3.11 -15.60 -5.83
CA TYR A 62 3.88 -14.83 -4.86
C TYR A 62 3.56 -15.17 -3.41
N ILE A 63 2.68 -16.14 -3.17
CA ILE A 63 2.38 -16.65 -1.83
C ILE A 63 3.39 -17.77 -1.53
N THR A 64 4.44 -17.45 -0.78
CA THR A 64 5.38 -18.45 -0.27
C THR A 64 4.93 -18.90 1.11
N VAL A 65 4.87 -20.22 1.31
CA VAL A 65 4.55 -20.88 2.58
C VAL A 65 5.79 -20.96 3.47
#